data_AF-A0A1G0D5D4-F1
#
_entry.id   AF-A0A1G0D5D4-F1
#
_cell.length_a   1.000
_cell.length_b   1.000
_cell.length_c   1.000
_cell.angle_alpha   90.00
_cell.angle_beta   90.00
_cell.angle_gamma   90.00
#
_symmetry.space_group_name_H-M   'P 1'
#
loop_
_entity.id
_entity.type
_entity.pdbx_description
1 polymer ?
#
loop_
_entity_poly.entity_id
_entity_poly.type
_entity_poly.pdbx_seq_one_letter_code
_entity_poly.pdbx_strand_id
1 'polypeptide(L)'
;MPTPLIMPFGKFNPNLAPLIPRLIPIRGAVRLLLALLLAGCATVGKPPATPAEDALAACQTLYREVDTAIKLEGVRDHGSFLVSGFPYLRTTRLLASFRDDLIEQEQWSAWAGHMAALDAEARALELRNLSAPVAGHPGDTPRDELNRCRERLLAADLAQPERRAALRVAARVPDDYVTWWRVAGLYPLTAPIVSANIRAWHAETRNTFATPLTVLPVAGELVRWALQPGTSSDTPMKAAEVSEILNRSRDLLGIPSPKAADLDRLFEAFSPVWEVDVVNDNDRIGMLRWDNGPVMDVARPTLYRKISHTRFGGQVLLQLNYIVWFPARPGNDIYAGRLDGINWRVTLGPDGEPWLFDAIHNCGCYHQFFPSRHLRLRSDLPGSYFEPPLLPQPAPGQRPLVLRIAHHTHFIQRVYFTQRGGHEDSPPESLPAAQAIAWEEYDALRSLPVEGGYHSLFGEYGLIDGTERSERFILWPMGIRSPGAMRQWGRHATAFVGRRHFDDPFLIESLFERVP
;
A
#
# COMPACT_ATOMS: atom_id res chain seq x y z
N MET A 1 21.23 -50.85 -53.89
CA MET A 1 22.25 -51.83 -53.49
C MET A 1 23.03 -51.27 -52.32
N PRO A 2 23.58 -52.08 -51.40
CA PRO A 2 23.46 -53.54 -51.30
C PRO A 2 22.37 -54.03 -50.32
N THR A 3 22.18 -55.34 -50.30
CA THR A 3 21.27 -56.21 -49.51
C THR A 3 22.06 -57.50 -49.17
N PRO A 4 21.50 -58.57 -48.56
CA PRO A 4 20.25 -58.76 -47.80
C PRO A 4 20.61 -59.06 -46.32
N LEU A 5 20.27 -60.11 -45.54
CA LEU A 5 19.38 -61.30 -45.49
C LEU A 5 19.25 -61.66 -43.95
N ILE A 6 18.48 -62.60 -43.37
CA ILE A 6 17.74 -63.80 -43.79
C ILE A 6 16.41 -63.92 -42.99
N MET A 7 15.57 -64.87 -43.40
CA MET A 7 14.30 -65.37 -42.81
C MET A 7 14.57 -66.46 -41.73
N PRO A 8 13.58 -67.16 -41.07
CA PRO A 8 12.26 -67.58 -41.60
C PRO A 8 11.02 -67.58 -40.67
N PHE A 9 9.85 -67.69 -41.31
CA PHE A 9 8.58 -68.13 -40.73
C PHE A 9 8.34 -69.63 -41.02
N GLY A 10 7.56 -70.32 -40.16
CA GLY A 10 7.29 -71.77 -40.30
C GLY A 10 5.86 -72.21 -39.98
N LYS A 11 5.04 -72.36 -41.04
CA LYS A 11 3.89 -73.28 -41.24
C LYS A 11 2.75 -73.40 -40.20
N PHE A 12 1.52 -73.34 -40.72
CA PHE A 12 0.29 -73.88 -40.10
C PHE A 12 0.19 -75.41 -40.24
N ASN A 13 -0.46 -76.09 -39.28
CA ASN A 13 -1.63 -76.96 -39.55
C ASN A 13 -2.40 -77.32 -38.24
N PRO A 14 -3.67 -77.82 -38.31
CA PRO A 14 -4.57 -77.93 -37.16
C PRO A 14 -4.74 -79.36 -36.60
N ASN A 15 -5.73 -79.48 -35.69
CA ASN A 15 -6.34 -80.69 -35.07
C ASN A 15 -5.90 -81.02 -33.64
N LEU A 16 -6.77 -80.69 -32.67
CA LEU A 16 -7.29 -81.64 -31.67
C LEU A 16 -8.57 -81.06 -31.01
N ALA A 17 -9.41 -81.94 -30.46
CA ALA A 17 -10.79 -81.66 -30.06
C ALA A 17 -10.93 -81.03 -28.64
N PRO A 18 -12.05 -80.35 -28.32
CA PRO A 18 -12.21 -79.66 -27.04
C PRO A 18 -12.59 -80.60 -25.89
N LEU A 19 -12.10 -80.28 -24.68
CA LEU A 19 -12.58 -80.81 -23.41
C LEU A 19 -13.00 -79.64 -22.50
N ILE A 20 -14.24 -79.70 -22.01
CA ILE A 20 -14.83 -78.65 -21.16
C ILE A 20 -14.81 -79.09 -19.69
N PRO A 21 -14.00 -78.49 -18.82
CA PRO A 21 -14.26 -78.44 -17.39
C PRO A 21 -15.25 -77.30 -17.07
N ARG A 22 -16.17 -77.56 -16.13
CA ARG A 22 -17.34 -76.71 -15.85
C ARG A 22 -16.99 -75.31 -15.32
N LEU A 23 -17.79 -74.33 -15.73
CA LEU A 23 -17.81 -72.98 -15.17
C LEU A 23 -18.09 -72.99 -13.66
N ILE A 24 -17.15 -72.51 -12.86
CA ILE A 24 -17.44 -71.93 -11.54
C ILE A 24 -17.99 -70.52 -11.77
N PRO A 25 -19.06 -70.07 -11.09
CA PRO A 25 -19.73 -68.81 -11.40
C PRO A 25 -18.93 -67.58 -10.92
N ILE A 26 -17.94 -67.16 -11.72
CA ILE A 26 -17.11 -65.95 -11.51
C ILE A 26 -17.97 -64.70 -11.26
N ARG A 27 -19.18 -64.63 -11.82
CA ARG A 27 -20.18 -63.57 -11.57
C ARG A 27 -20.58 -63.40 -10.10
N GLY A 28 -20.47 -64.44 -9.26
CA GLY A 28 -20.67 -64.33 -7.82
C GLY A 28 -19.48 -63.66 -7.12
N ALA A 29 -18.28 -64.18 -7.34
CA ALA A 29 -17.05 -63.66 -6.75
C ALA A 29 -16.78 -62.18 -7.13
N VAL A 30 -16.97 -61.81 -8.41
CA VAL A 30 -16.78 -60.42 -8.87
C VAL A 30 -17.80 -59.47 -8.24
N ARG A 31 -19.07 -59.89 -8.04
CA ARG A 31 -20.07 -59.07 -7.35
C ARG A 31 -19.75 -58.90 -5.87
N LEU A 32 -19.27 -59.95 -5.21
CA LEU A 32 -18.86 -59.88 -3.80
C LEU A 32 -17.63 -58.97 -3.62
N LEU A 33 -16.64 -59.08 -4.50
CA LEU A 33 -15.44 -58.24 -4.47
C LEU A 33 -15.76 -56.76 -4.74
N LEU A 34 -16.66 -56.48 -5.69
CA LEU A 34 -17.10 -55.11 -5.99
C LEU A 34 -17.94 -54.51 -4.83
N ALA A 35 -18.76 -55.33 -4.16
CA ALA A 35 -19.48 -54.90 -2.96
C ALA A 35 -18.54 -54.60 -1.78
N LEU A 36 -17.50 -55.41 -1.58
CA LEU A 36 -16.47 -55.16 -0.55
C LEU A 36 -15.65 -53.89 -0.84
N LEU A 37 -15.30 -53.65 -2.12
CA LEU A 37 -14.62 -52.42 -2.53
C LEU A 37 -15.49 -51.17 -2.38
N LEU A 38 -16.81 -51.27 -2.52
CA LEU A 38 -17.75 -50.17 -2.29
C LEU A 38 -18.10 -49.97 -0.80
N ALA A 39 -18.01 -51.01 0.03
CA ALA A 39 -18.21 -50.92 1.47
C ALA A 39 -17.01 -50.30 2.20
N GLY A 40 -15.78 -50.44 1.66
CA GLY A 40 -14.52 -50.04 2.30
C GLY A 40 -14.30 -48.54 2.56
N CYS A 41 -15.20 -47.66 2.11
CA CYS A 41 -15.12 -46.22 2.35
C CYS A 41 -16.26 -45.67 3.23
N ALA A 42 -17.11 -46.53 3.79
CA ALA A 42 -18.13 -46.11 4.76
C ALA A 42 -17.59 -46.14 6.20
N THR A 43 -17.89 -45.08 6.96
CA THR A 43 -17.74 -45.02 8.43
C THR A 43 -16.36 -45.35 9.02
N VAL A 44 -15.29 -44.71 8.51
CA VAL A 44 -14.33 -44.11 9.46
C VAL A 44 -15.01 -42.87 10.01
N GLY A 45 -15.77 -43.02 11.10
CA GLY A 45 -16.35 -41.89 11.80
C GLY A 45 -15.23 -40.98 12.29
N LYS A 46 -15.19 -39.72 11.81
CA LYS A 46 -14.28 -38.71 12.36
C LYS A 46 -14.55 -38.64 13.88
N PRO A 47 -13.54 -38.73 14.75
CA PRO A 47 -13.77 -38.66 16.19
C PRO A 47 -14.56 -37.38 16.53
N PRO A 48 -15.44 -37.41 17.54
CA PRO A 48 -16.19 -36.22 17.94
C PRO A 48 -15.19 -35.11 18.25
N ALA A 49 -15.45 -33.92 17.71
CA ALA A 49 -14.58 -32.77 17.88
C ALA A 49 -14.42 -32.46 19.38
N THR A 50 -13.20 -32.08 19.77
CA THR A 50 -12.97 -31.58 21.12
C THR A 50 -13.61 -30.19 21.28
N PRO A 51 -13.99 -29.76 22.49
CA PRO A 51 -14.51 -28.41 22.73
C PRO A 51 -13.57 -27.28 22.29
N ALA A 52 -12.27 -27.56 22.14
CA ALA A 52 -11.29 -26.63 21.57
C ALA A 52 -11.41 -26.54 20.04
N GLU A 53 -11.57 -27.66 19.34
CA GLU A 53 -11.81 -27.68 17.88
C GLU A 53 -13.16 -27.04 17.53
N ASP A 54 -14.21 -27.30 18.30
CA ASP A 54 -15.51 -26.63 18.15
C ASP A 54 -15.40 -25.11 18.35
N ALA A 55 -14.65 -24.66 19.36
CA ALA A 55 -14.42 -23.23 19.59
C ALA A 55 -13.62 -22.56 18.44
N LEU A 56 -12.66 -23.27 17.84
CA LEU A 56 -11.92 -22.79 16.66
C LEU A 56 -12.83 -22.76 15.41
N ALA A 57 -13.69 -23.77 15.23
CA ALA A 57 -14.65 -23.83 14.13
C ALA A 57 -15.73 -22.72 14.23
N ALA A 58 -16.21 -22.42 15.45
CA ALA A 58 -17.09 -21.28 15.73
C ALA A 58 -16.40 -19.96 15.36
N CYS A 59 -15.15 -19.76 15.79
CA CYS A 59 -14.36 -18.58 15.43
C CYS A 59 -14.15 -18.45 13.91
N GLN A 60 -13.86 -19.54 13.20
CA GLN A 60 -13.79 -19.54 11.72
C GLN A 60 -15.15 -19.27 11.05
N THR A 61 -16.27 -19.39 11.76
CA THR A 61 -17.61 -19.13 11.24
C THR A 61 -17.96 -17.65 11.38
N LEU A 62 -17.79 -17.08 12.58
CA LEU A 62 -17.90 -15.63 12.82
C LEU A 62 -17.08 -14.80 11.82
N TYR A 63 -15.81 -15.19 11.59
CA TYR A 63 -14.95 -14.51 10.62
C TYR A 63 -15.52 -14.55 9.19
N ARG A 64 -16.14 -15.64 8.76
CA ARG A 64 -16.76 -15.77 7.42
C ARG A 64 -18.06 -14.97 7.31
N GLU A 65 -18.85 -14.89 8.38
CA GLU A 65 -20.11 -14.15 8.43
C GLU A 65 -19.85 -12.64 8.37
N VAL A 66 -18.90 -12.15 9.17
CA VAL A 66 -18.41 -10.77 9.12
C VAL A 66 -17.77 -10.45 7.77
N ASP A 67 -16.93 -11.33 7.22
CA ASP A 67 -16.33 -11.13 5.89
C ASP A 67 -17.36 -11.08 4.75
N THR A 68 -18.51 -11.73 4.95
CA THR A 68 -19.64 -11.71 4.02
C THR A 68 -20.43 -10.40 4.13
N ALA A 69 -20.76 -9.93 5.33
CA ALA A 69 -21.41 -8.63 5.54
C ALA A 69 -20.58 -7.47 4.94
N ILE A 70 -19.30 -7.38 5.31
CA ILE A 70 -18.34 -6.36 4.80
C ILE A 70 -18.22 -6.42 3.27
N LYS A 71 -18.32 -7.62 2.66
CA LYS A 71 -18.29 -7.76 1.20
C LYS A 71 -19.61 -7.35 0.53
N LEU A 72 -20.76 -7.63 1.15
CA LEU A 72 -22.08 -7.30 0.60
C LEU A 72 -22.33 -5.80 0.58
N GLU A 73 -21.90 -5.08 1.62
CA GLU A 73 -22.01 -3.62 1.70
C GLU A 73 -20.84 -2.88 1.03
N GLY A 74 -19.81 -3.59 0.57
CA GLY A 74 -18.64 -3.02 -0.13
C GLY A 74 -17.66 -2.25 0.77
N VAL A 75 -17.91 -2.15 2.07
CA VAL A 75 -17.17 -1.32 3.06
C VAL A 75 -15.77 -1.84 3.42
N ARG A 76 -15.14 -2.63 2.55
CA ARG A 76 -13.86 -3.30 2.81
C ARG A 76 -12.69 -2.32 2.82
N ASP A 77 -11.91 -2.35 3.89
CA ASP A 77 -10.61 -1.69 3.94
C ASP A 77 -9.66 -2.35 2.94
N HIS A 78 -9.09 -1.56 2.04
CA HIS A 78 -8.20 -2.04 0.98
C HIS A 78 -6.72 -1.75 1.27
N GLY A 79 -6.40 -0.82 2.18
CA GLY A 79 -5.02 -0.40 2.48
C GLY A 79 -4.16 -1.47 3.18
N SER A 80 -4.79 -2.52 3.72
CA SER A 80 -4.15 -3.69 4.30
C SER A 80 -4.79 -4.98 3.77
N PHE A 81 -3.99 -5.98 3.40
CA PHE A 81 -4.45 -7.14 2.62
C PHE A 81 -4.72 -8.34 3.53
N LEU A 82 -5.94 -8.92 3.44
CA LEU A 82 -6.29 -10.18 4.13
C LEU A 82 -5.38 -11.33 3.71
N VAL A 83 -4.86 -12.09 4.69
CA VAL A 83 -3.95 -13.21 4.44
C VAL A 83 -4.74 -14.48 4.10
N SER A 84 -4.46 -15.07 2.94
CA SER A 84 -5.24 -16.22 2.43
C SER A 84 -5.12 -17.45 3.34
N GLY A 85 -6.25 -17.97 3.82
CA GLY A 85 -6.29 -19.09 4.79
C GLY A 85 -6.08 -18.68 6.25
N PHE A 86 -5.97 -17.37 6.52
CA PHE A 86 -5.81 -16.77 7.85
C PHE A 86 -6.65 -15.47 7.92
N PRO A 87 -8.00 -15.54 7.89
CA PRO A 87 -8.87 -14.36 7.72
C PRO A 87 -8.76 -13.34 8.87
N TYR A 88 -8.16 -13.75 9.98
CA TYR A 88 -7.90 -12.96 11.18
C TYR A 88 -6.54 -12.24 11.17
N LEU A 89 -5.83 -12.26 10.04
CA LEU A 89 -4.56 -11.59 9.80
C LEU A 89 -4.63 -10.73 8.54
N ARG A 90 -4.04 -9.53 8.60
CA ARG A 90 -3.80 -8.66 7.46
C ARG A 90 -2.32 -8.33 7.32
N THR A 91 -1.87 -8.02 6.11
CA THR A 91 -0.47 -7.74 5.83
C THR A 91 -0.28 -6.53 4.91
N THR A 92 0.88 -5.90 4.97
CA THR A 92 1.34 -4.81 4.12
C THR A 92 2.56 -5.26 3.32
N ARG A 93 3.00 -4.49 2.31
CA ARG A 93 4.23 -4.83 1.58
C ARG A 93 5.44 -4.90 2.52
N LEU A 94 5.50 -4.02 3.51
CA LEU A 94 6.45 -4.09 4.64
C LEU A 94 6.40 -5.43 5.37
N LEU A 95 5.26 -5.83 5.96
CA LEU A 95 5.20 -7.08 6.74
C LEU A 95 5.45 -8.31 5.86
N ALA A 96 4.98 -8.32 4.61
CA ALA A 96 5.24 -9.39 3.66
C ALA A 96 6.74 -9.58 3.32
N SER A 97 7.58 -8.55 3.51
CA SER A 97 9.04 -8.66 3.29
C SER A 97 9.75 -9.53 4.32
N PHE A 98 9.27 -9.55 5.58
CA PHE A 98 9.91 -10.30 6.66
C PHE A 98 9.72 -11.82 6.56
N ARG A 99 8.74 -12.30 5.79
CA ARG A 99 8.28 -13.70 5.81
C ARG A 99 9.43 -14.72 5.68
N ASP A 100 10.45 -14.39 4.90
CA ASP A 100 11.59 -15.26 4.57
C ASP A 100 12.82 -15.02 5.50
N ASP A 101 12.79 -13.95 6.32
CA ASP A 101 13.85 -13.58 7.27
C ASP A 101 13.67 -14.18 8.68
N LEU A 102 12.49 -14.74 9.00
CA LEU A 102 12.14 -15.17 10.36
C LEU A 102 12.86 -16.45 10.78
N ILE A 103 13.73 -16.33 11.78
CA ILE A 103 14.50 -17.43 12.36
C ILE A 103 13.90 -17.80 13.73
N GLU A 104 13.85 -16.85 14.67
CA GLU A 104 13.50 -17.11 16.07
C GLU A 104 11.99 -17.12 16.33
N GLN A 105 11.54 -17.87 17.34
CA GLN A 105 10.12 -18.04 17.65
C GLN A 105 9.46 -16.72 18.13
N GLU A 106 10.24 -15.86 18.75
CA GLU A 106 9.85 -14.52 19.21
C GLU A 106 9.63 -13.58 18.02
N GLN A 107 10.45 -13.68 16.97
CA GLN A 107 10.27 -12.93 15.71
C GLN A 107 8.99 -13.37 14.99
N TRP A 108 8.71 -14.68 14.93
CA TRP A 108 7.43 -15.21 14.43
C TRP A 108 6.23 -14.66 15.19
N SER A 109 6.35 -14.57 16.51
CA SER A 109 5.28 -14.09 17.39
C SER A 109 5.04 -12.59 17.21
N ALA A 110 6.11 -11.78 17.09
CA ALA A 110 6.03 -10.36 16.77
C ALA A 110 5.42 -10.10 15.38
N TRP A 111 5.89 -10.82 14.36
CA TRP A 111 5.42 -10.68 12.97
C TRP A 111 3.93 -11.00 12.81
N ALA A 112 3.48 -12.11 13.39
CA ALA A 112 2.06 -12.45 13.35
C ALA A 112 1.22 -11.55 14.28
N GLY A 113 1.80 -11.03 15.37
CA GLY A 113 1.19 -9.99 16.21
C GLY A 113 0.91 -8.69 15.46
N HIS A 114 1.85 -8.20 14.64
CA HIS A 114 1.61 -7.05 13.75
C HIS A 114 0.52 -7.32 12.72
N MET A 115 0.52 -8.50 12.10
CA MET A 115 -0.52 -8.86 11.14
C MET A 115 -1.91 -9.01 11.80
N ALA A 116 -1.95 -9.40 13.08
CA ALA A 116 -3.16 -9.44 13.89
C ALA A 116 -3.64 -8.03 14.30
N ALA A 117 -2.72 -7.11 14.60
CA ALA A 117 -3.05 -5.72 14.91
C ALA A 117 -3.66 -4.99 13.70
N LEU A 118 -3.10 -5.19 12.49
CA LEU A 118 -3.67 -4.64 11.26
C LEU A 118 -5.09 -5.15 10.97
N ASP A 119 -5.37 -6.43 11.25
CA ASP A 119 -6.73 -6.97 11.12
C ASP A 119 -7.68 -6.39 12.17
N ALA A 120 -7.22 -6.19 13.41
CA ALA A 120 -8.00 -5.58 14.48
C ALA A 120 -8.39 -4.12 14.16
N GLU A 121 -7.44 -3.34 13.65
CA GLU A 121 -7.62 -1.95 13.26
C GLU A 121 -8.55 -1.82 12.04
N ALA A 122 -8.26 -2.56 10.96
CA ALA A 122 -9.08 -2.54 9.75
C ALA A 122 -10.51 -2.99 10.03
N ARG A 123 -10.72 -4.11 10.74
CA ARG A 123 -12.08 -4.59 11.06
C ARG A 123 -12.87 -3.65 11.95
N ALA A 124 -12.22 -2.92 12.85
CA ALA A 124 -12.91 -1.91 13.66
C ALA A 124 -13.49 -0.78 12.79
N LEU A 125 -12.82 -0.42 11.70
CA LEU A 125 -13.28 0.59 10.74
C LEU A 125 -14.32 0.00 9.77
N GLU A 126 -14.11 -1.22 9.26
CA GLU A 126 -15.06 -1.92 8.40
C GLU A 126 -16.40 -2.17 9.10
N LEU A 127 -16.39 -2.64 10.35
CA LEU A 127 -17.60 -2.82 11.16
C LEU A 127 -18.31 -1.49 11.44
N ARG A 128 -17.57 -0.40 11.68
CA ARG A 128 -18.13 0.93 11.93
C ARG A 128 -18.79 1.55 10.69
N ASN A 129 -18.39 1.12 9.51
CA ASN A 129 -18.94 1.55 8.22
C ASN A 129 -20.17 0.73 7.78
N LEU A 130 -20.51 -0.40 8.44
CA LEU A 130 -21.72 -1.17 8.10
C LEU A 130 -22.98 -0.36 8.43
N SER A 131 -23.94 -0.38 7.51
CA SER A 131 -25.26 0.24 7.67
C SER A 131 -26.20 -0.59 8.55
N ALA A 132 -25.93 -1.88 8.73
CA ALA A 132 -26.67 -2.78 9.60
C ALA A 132 -25.74 -3.62 10.50
N PRO A 133 -26.15 -3.98 11.73
CA PRO A 133 -25.42 -4.94 12.56
C PRO A 133 -25.30 -6.31 11.88
N VAL A 134 -24.18 -7.00 12.10
CA VAL A 134 -23.96 -8.36 11.60
C VAL A 134 -25.05 -9.29 12.15
N ALA A 135 -25.71 -10.05 11.28
CA ALA A 135 -26.86 -10.87 11.67
C ALA A 135 -26.50 -11.84 12.81
N GLY A 136 -27.24 -11.76 13.92
CA GLY A 136 -26.99 -12.53 15.14
C GLY A 136 -26.12 -11.82 16.20
N HIS A 137 -25.36 -10.78 15.84
CA HIS A 137 -24.39 -10.11 16.70
C HIS A 137 -24.68 -8.59 16.78
N PRO A 138 -25.50 -8.13 17.75
CA PRO A 138 -25.93 -6.73 17.86
C PRO A 138 -24.84 -5.81 18.43
N GLY A 139 -24.76 -4.57 17.93
CA GLY A 139 -23.84 -3.54 18.43
C GLY A 139 -22.36 -3.91 18.24
N ASP A 140 -21.49 -3.49 19.17
CA ASP A 140 -20.05 -3.75 19.13
C ASP A 140 -19.65 -5.23 19.41
N THR A 141 -20.61 -6.10 19.74
CA THR A 141 -20.33 -7.51 20.09
C THR A 141 -19.48 -8.30 19.07
N PRO A 142 -19.59 -8.11 17.72
CA PRO A 142 -18.71 -8.80 16.79
C PRO A 142 -17.24 -8.46 17.02
N ARG A 143 -16.91 -7.22 17.41
CA ARG A 143 -15.52 -6.73 17.51
C ARG A 143 -14.74 -7.48 18.57
N ASP A 144 -15.31 -7.60 19.77
CA ASP A 144 -14.66 -8.27 20.90
C ASP A 144 -14.70 -9.80 20.78
N GLU A 145 -15.65 -10.35 20.04
CA GLU A 145 -15.67 -11.77 19.65
C GLU A 145 -14.58 -12.07 18.60
N LEU A 146 -14.45 -11.26 17.55
CA LEU A 146 -13.37 -11.35 16.57
C LEU A 146 -11.99 -11.21 17.20
N ASN A 147 -11.82 -10.30 18.17
CA ASN A 147 -10.57 -10.12 18.92
C ASN A 147 -10.17 -11.38 19.69
N ARG A 148 -11.07 -11.92 20.53
CA ARG A 148 -10.85 -13.18 21.27
C ARG A 148 -10.66 -14.38 20.34
N CYS A 149 -11.32 -14.39 19.19
CA CYS A 149 -11.15 -15.41 18.17
C CYS A 149 -9.81 -15.30 17.43
N ARG A 150 -9.29 -14.08 17.21
CA ARG A 150 -7.98 -13.83 16.61
C ARG A 150 -6.87 -14.44 17.46
N GLU A 151 -6.89 -14.19 18.77
CA GLU A 151 -5.95 -14.76 19.73
C GLU A 151 -5.95 -16.30 19.70
N ARG A 152 -7.15 -16.91 19.76
CA ARG A 152 -7.33 -18.38 19.74
C ARG A 152 -6.84 -19.02 18.45
N LEU A 153 -7.26 -18.49 17.30
CA LEU A 153 -6.89 -19.00 15.99
C LEU A 153 -5.38 -18.82 15.74
N LEU A 154 -4.82 -17.66 16.10
CA LEU A 154 -3.40 -17.39 15.96
C LEU A 154 -2.54 -18.31 16.84
N ALA A 155 -2.92 -18.53 18.10
CA ALA A 155 -2.20 -19.44 18.99
C ALA A 155 -2.25 -20.89 18.46
N ALA A 156 -3.41 -21.35 17.99
CA ALA A 156 -3.58 -22.69 17.42
C ALA A 156 -2.75 -22.89 16.14
N ASP A 157 -2.63 -21.87 15.29
CA ASP A 157 -1.85 -21.95 14.04
C ASP A 157 -0.35 -21.76 14.27
N LEU A 158 0.09 -20.88 15.18
CA LEU A 158 1.53 -20.73 15.50
C LEU A 158 2.11 -21.98 16.18
N ALA A 159 1.30 -22.74 16.93
CA ALA A 159 1.71 -24.01 17.51
C ALA A 159 2.09 -25.07 16.44
N GLN A 160 1.50 -24.99 15.24
CA GLN A 160 1.65 -26.01 14.19
C GLN A 160 2.73 -25.60 13.17
N PRO A 161 3.79 -26.42 12.96
CA PRO A 161 4.83 -26.11 11.96
C PRO A 161 4.29 -25.93 10.54
N GLU A 162 3.31 -26.75 10.15
CA GLU A 162 2.68 -26.69 8.82
C GLU A 162 1.87 -25.39 8.62
N ARG A 163 1.16 -24.93 9.65
CA ARG A 163 0.39 -23.67 9.60
C ARG A 163 1.32 -22.46 9.61
N ARG A 164 2.43 -22.49 10.35
CA ARG A 164 3.51 -21.48 10.22
C ARG A 164 4.09 -21.45 8.80
N ALA A 165 4.39 -22.60 8.20
CA ALA A 165 4.87 -22.68 6.82
C ALA A 165 3.84 -22.14 5.81
N ALA A 166 2.55 -22.48 5.99
CA ALA A 166 1.46 -21.94 5.17
C ALA A 166 1.31 -20.42 5.33
N LEU A 167 1.47 -19.88 6.54
CA LEU A 167 1.43 -18.43 6.80
C LEU A 167 2.57 -17.69 6.07
N ARG A 168 3.81 -18.22 6.11
CA ARG A 168 4.95 -17.70 5.32
C ARG A 168 4.63 -17.66 3.83
N VAL A 169 3.98 -18.71 3.29
CA VAL A 169 3.61 -18.74 1.86
C VAL A 169 2.46 -17.76 1.55
N ALA A 170 1.47 -17.63 2.44
CA ALA A 170 0.27 -16.82 2.25
C ALA A 170 0.46 -15.31 2.50
N ALA A 171 1.43 -14.91 3.32
CA ALA A 171 1.75 -13.52 3.62
C ALA A 171 2.41 -12.81 2.43
N ARG A 172 1.58 -12.45 1.44
CA ARG A 172 1.98 -11.77 0.20
C ARG A 172 0.97 -10.68 -0.13
N VAL A 173 1.49 -9.50 -0.45
CA VAL A 173 0.69 -8.45 -1.08
C VAL A 173 0.80 -8.59 -2.60
N PRO A 174 -0.32 -8.69 -3.34
CA PRO A 174 -0.29 -8.58 -4.80
C PRO A 174 0.07 -7.17 -5.23
N ASP A 175 0.69 -7.03 -6.40
CA ASP A 175 0.88 -5.72 -7.01
C ASP A 175 -0.42 -5.17 -7.64
N ASP A 176 -0.45 -3.86 -7.85
CA ASP A 176 -1.62 -3.16 -8.35
C ASP A 176 -1.77 -3.16 -9.89
N TYR A 177 -0.91 -3.91 -10.59
CA TYR A 177 -0.85 -3.95 -12.04
C TYR A 177 -1.53 -5.19 -12.62
N VAL A 178 -2.67 -4.97 -13.25
CA VAL A 178 -3.44 -5.99 -13.98
C VAL A 178 -2.62 -6.52 -15.16
N THR A 179 -1.93 -7.65 -14.96
CA THR A 179 -1.06 -8.26 -15.97
C THR A 179 -1.80 -8.57 -17.27
N TRP A 180 -3.06 -8.98 -17.22
CA TRP A 180 -3.82 -9.27 -18.45
C TRP A 180 -4.20 -8.00 -19.24
N TRP A 181 -4.35 -6.84 -18.59
CA TRP A 181 -4.49 -5.54 -19.28
C TRP A 181 -3.22 -5.18 -20.04
N ARG A 182 -2.04 -5.46 -19.47
CA ARG A 182 -0.75 -5.27 -20.18
C ARG A 182 -0.62 -6.18 -21.41
N VAL A 183 -1.15 -7.39 -21.36
CA VAL A 183 -1.20 -8.30 -22.52
C VAL A 183 -2.18 -7.77 -23.58
N ALA A 184 -3.42 -7.48 -23.19
CA ALA A 184 -4.46 -7.01 -24.10
C ALA A 184 -4.16 -5.62 -24.72
N GLY A 185 -3.56 -4.72 -23.96
CA GLY A 185 -3.14 -3.38 -24.40
C GLY A 185 -1.76 -3.34 -25.07
N LEU A 186 -1.19 -4.50 -25.43
CA LEU A 186 0.09 -4.63 -26.15
C LEU A 186 1.21 -3.82 -25.49
N TYR A 187 1.39 -3.97 -24.17
CA TYR A 187 2.34 -3.21 -23.34
C TYR A 187 3.76 -3.05 -23.94
N PRO A 188 4.38 -4.06 -24.60
CA PRO A 188 5.67 -3.86 -25.27
C PRO A 188 5.69 -2.76 -26.34
N LEU A 189 4.56 -2.50 -26.99
CA LEU A 189 4.41 -1.48 -28.03
C LEU A 189 3.95 -0.12 -27.46
N THR A 190 3.11 -0.13 -26.42
CA THR A 190 2.54 1.09 -25.83
C THR A 190 3.44 1.72 -24.77
N ALA A 191 4.21 0.93 -24.00
CA ALA A 191 5.08 1.46 -22.94
C ALA A 191 6.19 2.41 -23.44
N PRO A 192 6.84 2.20 -24.62
CA PRO A 192 7.79 3.18 -25.17
C PRO A 192 7.18 4.57 -25.43
N ILE A 193 5.90 4.62 -25.82
CA ILE A 193 5.16 5.88 -26.09
C ILE A 193 4.89 6.61 -24.78
N VAL A 194 4.41 5.90 -23.76
CA VAL A 194 4.18 6.47 -22.41
C VAL A 194 5.51 6.92 -21.79
N SER A 195 6.58 6.12 -21.95
CA SER A 195 7.94 6.44 -21.53
C SER A 195 8.51 7.72 -22.17
N ALA A 196 8.12 8.04 -23.42
CA ALA A 196 8.51 9.29 -24.07
C ALA A 196 7.82 10.52 -23.46
N ASN A 197 6.53 10.41 -23.14
CA ASN A 197 5.77 11.48 -22.46
C ASN A 197 6.31 11.72 -21.04
N ILE A 198 6.63 10.67 -20.30
CA ILE A 198 7.28 10.78 -18.98
C ILE A 198 8.64 11.49 -19.09
N ARG A 199 9.47 11.18 -20.09
CA ARG A 199 10.73 11.91 -20.32
C ARG A 199 10.53 13.40 -20.64
N ALA A 200 9.47 13.75 -21.35
CA ALA A 200 9.12 15.16 -21.61
C ALA A 200 8.72 15.88 -20.31
N TRP A 201 7.80 15.31 -19.54
CA TRP A 201 7.41 15.84 -18.22
C TRP A 201 8.58 15.95 -17.24
N HIS A 202 9.54 15.01 -17.27
CA HIS A 202 10.78 15.10 -16.48
C HIS A 202 11.68 16.27 -16.90
N ALA A 203 11.72 16.61 -18.19
CA ALA A 203 12.50 17.73 -18.70
C ALA A 203 11.82 19.06 -18.34
N GLU A 204 10.50 19.16 -18.56
CA GLU A 204 9.68 20.31 -18.16
C GLU A 204 9.79 20.59 -16.65
N THR A 205 9.61 19.57 -15.81
CA THR A 205 9.76 19.73 -14.35
C THR A 205 11.15 20.22 -13.97
N ARG A 206 12.23 19.68 -14.55
CA ARG A 206 13.59 20.19 -14.28
C ARG A 206 13.77 21.64 -14.73
N ASN A 207 13.16 22.06 -15.83
CA ASN A 207 13.20 23.45 -16.26
C ASN A 207 12.45 24.36 -15.26
N THR A 208 11.29 23.94 -14.75
CA THR A 208 10.58 24.66 -13.68
C THR A 208 11.42 24.80 -12.42
N PHE A 209 12.03 23.72 -11.92
CA PHE A 209 12.88 23.77 -10.73
C PHE A 209 14.15 24.63 -10.94
N ALA A 210 14.72 24.62 -12.15
CA ALA A 210 15.87 25.44 -12.53
C ALA A 210 15.55 26.95 -12.66
N THR A 211 14.28 27.33 -12.85
CA THR A 211 13.85 28.73 -12.80
C THR A 211 14.11 29.31 -11.40
N PRO A 212 14.78 30.47 -11.26
CA PRO A 212 15.06 31.06 -9.95
C PRO A 212 13.77 31.41 -9.17
N LEU A 213 13.78 31.19 -7.86
CA LEU A 213 12.59 31.34 -7.00
C LEU A 213 11.96 32.75 -7.07
N THR A 214 12.77 33.79 -7.24
CA THR A 214 12.33 35.19 -7.38
C THR A 214 11.64 35.52 -8.69
N VAL A 215 11.70 34.64 -9.70
CA VAL A 215 11.04 34.79 -11.01
C VAL A 215 10.16 33.59 -11.38
N LEU A 216 9.92 32.67 -10.44
CA LEU A 216 8.91 31.63 -10.60
C LEU A 216 7.52 32.30 -10.71
N PRO A 217 6.72 31.99 -11.74
CA PRO A 217 5.40 32.58 -11.91
C PRO A 217 4.49 32.43 -10.68
N VAL A 218 3.66 33.45 -10.49
CA VAL A 218 2.54 33.51 -9.55
C VAL A 218 1.33 33.93 -10.39
N ALA A 219 0.26 33.14 -10.36
CA ALA A 219 -0.98 33.45 -11.08
C ALA A 219 -2.04 34.11 -10.18
N GLY A 220 -1.96 33.89 -8.86
CA GLY A 220 -2.87 34.44 -7.85
C GLY A 220 -2.13 34.95 -6.62
N GLU A 221 -2.49 34.46 -5.43
CA GLU A 221 -1.85 34.81 -4.16
C GLU A 221 -1.05 33.63 -3.58
N LEU A 222 0.15 33.89 -3.07
CA LEU A 222 0.97 32.88 -2.38
C LEU A 222 0.49 32.63 -0.96
N VAL A 223 -0.51 31.75 -0.81
CA VAL A 223 -1.05 31.37 0.49
C VAL A 223 -0.16 30.31 1.12
N ARG A 224 0.25 30.56 2.36
CA ARG A 224 1.20 29.72 3.11
C ARG A 224 0.49 29.10 4.29
N TRP A 225 0.54 27.78 4.43
CA TRP A 225 0.02 27.03 5.57
C TRP A 225 1.16 26.32 6.31
N ALA A 226 1.19 26.48 7.63
CA ALA A 226 2.10 25.77 8.51
C ALA A 226 1.33 25.09 9.64
N LEU A 227 1.78 23.91 10.03
CA LEU A 227 1.38 23.29 11.30
C LEU A 227 1.78 24.26 12.42
N GLN A 228 0.83 24.70 13.25
CA GLN A 228 1.18 25.41 14.47
C GLN A 228 1.95 24.44 15.38
N PRO A 229 3.12 24.85 15.92
CA PRO A 229 3.73 24.12 17.03
C PRO A 229 2.71 24.01 18.17
N GLY A 230 2.65 22.85 18.83
CA GLY A 230 2.04 22.76 20.15
C GLY A 230 2.83 23.58 21.18
N THR A 231 2.60 23.33 22.47
CA THR A 231 3.42 23.93 23.54
C THR A 231 4.87 23.41 23.59
N SER A 232 5.25 22.56 22.63
CA SER A 232 6.62 22.23 22.22
C SER A 232 7.45 23.49 21.95
N SER A 233 8.67 23.56 22.50
CA SER A 233 9.59 24.69 22.33
C SER A 233 9.93 25.01 20.87
N ASP A 234 10.07 26.30 20.53
CA ASP A 234 10.59 26.85 19.25
C ASP A 234 11.97 26.31 18.80
N THR A 235 12.61 25.44 19.58
CA THR A 235 13.93 24.87 19.27
C THR A 235 13.79 23.63 18.38
N PRO A 236 14.34 23.60 17.15
CA PRO A 236 14.25 22.42 16.29
C PRO A 236 14.89 21.18 16.91
N MET A 237 14.22 20.03 16.80
CA MET A 237 14.74 18.76 17.30
C MET A 237 16.10 18.41 16.69
N LYS A 238 17.05 18.06 17.56
CA LYS A 238 18.42 17.68 17.22
C LYS A 238 18.45 16.26 16.67
N ALA A 239 19.30 15.99 15.69
CA ALA A 239 19.43 14.65 15.09
C ALA A 239 19.69 13.55 16.14
N ALA A 240 20.52 13.81 17.14
CA ALA A 240 20.77 12.87 18.25
C ALA A 240 19.51 12.50 19.06
N GLU A 241 18.57 13.43 19.25
CA GLU A 241 17.30 13.15 19.94
C GLU A 241 16.36 12.31 19.06
N VAL A 242 16.29 12.63 17.76
CA VAL A 242 15.55 11.85 16.77
C VAL A 242 16.12 10.42 16.69
N SER A 243 17.44 10.27 16.67
CA SER A 243 18.14 8.97 16.72
C SER A 243 17.81 8.18 17.99
N GLU A 244 17.78 8.83 19.15
CA GLU A 244 17.40 8.17 20.40
C GLU A 244 15.95 7.66 20.35
N ILE A 245 15.00 8.49 19.90
CA ILE A 245 13.59 8.13 19.72
C ILE A 245 13.44 6.95 18.74
N LEU A 246 14.14 6.98 17.60
CA LEU A 246 14.08 5.93 16.59
C LEU A 246 14.68 4.61 17.09
N ASN A 247 15.77 4.65 17.87
CA ASN A 247 16.42 3.43 18.36
C ASN A 247 15.72 2.84 19.59
N ARG A 248 15.22 3.66 20.52
CA ARG A 248 14.47 3.20 21.72
C ARG A 248 13.07 2.67 21.42
N SER A 249 12.60 2.81 20.18
CA SER A 249 11.27 2.39 19.72
C SER A 249 11.28 1.19 18.76
N ARG A 250 12.45 0.57 18.52
CA ARG A 250 12.54 -0.65 17.69
C ARG A 250 12.00 -1.87 18.43
N ASP A 251 11.28 -2.70 17.70
CA ASP A 251 10.79 -4.01 18.17
C ASP A 251 11.73 -5.18 17.80
N LEU A 252 11.25 -6.41 17.98
CA LEU A 252 11.97 -7.65 17.63
C LEU A 252 12.17 -7.88 16.12
N LEU A 253 11.51 -7.09 15.27
CA LEU A 253 11.73 -7.04 13.82
C LEU A 253 12.58 -5.82 13.40
N GLY A 254 13.05 -5.03 14.37
CA GLY A 254 13.77 -3.78 14.15
C GLY A 254 12.89 -2.62 13.67
N ILE A 255 11.57 -2.79 13.61
CA ILE A 255 10.61 -1.77 13.15
C ILE A 255 10.51 -0.68 14.23
N PRO A 256 10.86 0.59 13.92
CA PRO A 256 10.71 1.70 14.86
C PRO A 256 9.23 2.09 14.96
N SER A 257 8.64 1.96 16.15
CA SER A 257 7.27 2.38 16.46
C SER A 257 7.24 3.29 17.68
N PRO A 258 7.57 4.59 17.52
CA PRO A 258 7.56 5.54 18.63
C PRO A 258 6.17 5.70 19.26
N LYS A 259 6.13 6.08 20.54
CA LYS A 259 4.87 6.37 21.25
C LYS A 259 4.24 7.65 20.69
N ALA A 260 2.93 7.82 20.84
CA ALA A 260 2.19 8.98 20.31
C ALA A 260 2.88 10.34 20.59
N ALA A 261 3.26 10.63 21.83
CA ALA A 261 3.94 11.87 22.20
C ALA A 261 5.36 12.05 21.59
N ASP A 262 6.04 10.97 21.18
CA ASP A 262 7.27 11.04 20.38
C ASP A 262 6.93 11.24 18.89
N LEU A 263 5.88 10.59 18.38
CA LEU A 263 5.39 10.76 17.01
C LEU A 263 4.91 12.19 16.74
N ASP A 264 4.16 12.80 17.66
CA ASP A 264 3.70 14.19 17.54
C ASP A 264 4.88 15.15 17.36
N ARG A 265 5.91 15.02 18.21
CA ARG A 265 7.13 15.83 18.15
C ARG A 265 7.91 15.61 16.86
N LEU A 266 7.98 14.37 16.37
CA LEU A 266 8.57 14.04 15.07
C LEU A 266 7.76 14.67 13.91
N PHE A 267 6.43 14.57 13.94
CA PHE A 267 5.57 15.19 12.93
C PHE A 267 5.69 16.72 12.95
N GLU A 268 5.74 17.37 14.12
CA GLU A 268 6.04 18.80 14.26
C GLU A 268 7.41 19.15 13.66
N ALA A 269 8.48 18.47 14.09
CA ALA A 269 9.86 18.84 13.74
C ALA A 269 10.24 18.61 12.26
N PHE A 270 9.47 17.82 11.52
CA PHE A 270 9.70 17.56 10.09
C PHE A 270 8.56 18.06 9.18
N SER A 271 7.56 18.76 9.72
CA SER A 271 6.45 19.31 8.92
C SER A 271 6.97 20.35 7.90
N PRO A 272 6.56 20.27 6.63
CA PRO A 272 6.77 21.35 5.69
C PRO A 272 5.82 22.52 5.96
N VAL A 273 6.17 23.69 5.43
CA VAL A 273 5.24 24.78 5.11
C VAL A 273 4.73 24.55 3.68
N TRP A 274 3.42 24.57 3.50
CA TRP A 274 2.77 24.45 2.20
C TRP A 274 2.55 25.84 1.62
N GLU A 275 3.25 26.22 0.56
CA GLU A 275 3.07 27.49 -0.15
C GLU A 275 2.41 27.23 -1.50
N VAL A 276 1.12 27.52 -1.62
CA VAL A 276 0.35 27.30 -2.85
C VAL A 276 0.08 28.64 -3.50
N ASP A 277 0.27 28.71 -4.82
CA ASP A 277 -0.25 29.78 -5.66
C ASP A 277 -1.78 29.59 -5.80
N VAL A 278 -2.57 30.46 -5.17
CA VAL A 278 -4.03 30.35 -5.08
C VAL A 278 -4.70 31.36 -6.00
N VAL A 279 -5.31 30.86 -7.07
CA VAL A 279 -6.13 31.64 -8.01
C VAL A 279 -7.62 31.56 -7.64
N ASN A 280 -8.04 30.41 -7.10
CA ASN A 280 -9.43 30.11 -6.76
C ASN A 280 -9.52 28.99 -5.72
N ASP A 281 -10.73 28.65 -5.26
CA ASP A 281 -10.90 27.67 -4.19
C ASP A 281 -10.43 26.25 -4.53
N ASN A 282 -10.30 25.89 -5.82
CA ASN A 282 -9.69 24.60 -6.20
C ASN A 282 -8.20 24.51 -5.81
N ASP A 283 -7.52 25.63 -5.58
CA ASP A 283 -6.12 25.69 -5.16
C ASP A 283 -5.97 25.72 -3.61
N ARG A 284 -7.07 25.68 -2.84
CA ARG A 284 -7.04 25.71 -1.37
C ARG A 284 -6.95 24.31 -0.76
N ILE A 285 -6.09 24.18 0.24
CA ILE A 285 -6.06 22.99 1.11
C ILE A 285 -7.31 22.98 2.00
N GLY A 286 -7.97 21.83 2.11
CA GLY A 286 -9.20 21.69 2.92
C GLY A 286 -9.32 20.34 3.64
N MET A 287 -10.36 20.22 4.45
CA MET A 287 -10.73 18.99 5.16
C MET A 287 -11.68 18.17 4.29
N LEU A 288 -11.38 16.88 4.12
CA LEU A 288 -12.29 15.96 3.43
C LEU A 288 -13.50 15.64 4.30
N ARG A 289 -14.67 15.64 3.68
CA ARG A 289 -15.93 15.15 4.25
C ARG A 289 -16.62 14.23 3.24
N TRP A 290 -17.58 13.45 3.73
CA TRP A 290 -18.51 12.72 2.89
C TRP A 290 -19.89 13.39 2.91
N ASP A 291 -20.41 13.68 1.73
CA ASP A 291 -21.77 14.20 1.48
C ASP A 291 -22.17 13.74 0.08
N ASN A 292 -22.91 12.63 0.01
CA ASN A 292 -23.31 11.97 -1.24
C ASN A 292 -22.12 11.70 -2.20
N GLY A 293 -20.94 11.46 -1.62
CA GLY A 293 -19.64 11.40 -2.29
C GLY A 293 -18.58 12.25 -1.57
N PRO A 294 -17.34 12.32 -2.11
CA PRO A 294 -16.27 13.11 -1.51
C PRO A 294 -16.47 14.62 -1.73
N VAL A 295 -16.47 15.40 -0.65
CA VAL A 295 -16.53 16.88 -0.71
C VAL A 295 -15.41 17.51 0.11
N MET A 296 -14.99 18.72 -0.28
CA MET A 296 -13.91 19.46 0.37
C MET A 296 -14.45 20.62 1.19
N ASP A 297 -13.95 20.78 2.41
CA ASP A 297 -14.22 21.93 3.28
C ASP A 297 -12.97 22.82 3.33
N VAL A 298 -12.89 23.78 2.40
CA VAL A 298 -11.78 24.73 2.29
C VAL A 298 -11.78 25.83 3.37
N ALA A 299 -12.82 25.89 4.22
CA ALA A 299 -12.83 26.74 5.41
C ALA A 299 -12.09 26.09 6.60
N ARG A 300 -11.80 24.79 6.52
CA ARG A 300 -10.97 24.04 7.48
C ARG A 300 -9.76 23.45 6.75
N PRO A 301 -8.64 24.16 6.62
CA PRO A 301 -7.42 23.56 6.06
C PRO A 301 -6.90 22.47 7.01
N THR A 302 -6.73 21.25 6.51
CA THR A 302 -6.33 20.07 7.29
C THR A 302 -5.18 19.31 6.65
N LEU A 303 -4.20 18.94 7.49
CA LEU A 303 -3.02 18.16 7.17
C LEU A 303 -3.18 16.74 7.72
N TYR A 304 -3.33 15.75 6.86
CA TYR A 304 -3.45 14.36 7.29
C TYR A 304 -2.05 13.75 7.50
N ARG A 305 -1.84 13.13 8.65
CA ARG A 305 -0.57 12.47 9.02
C ARG A 305 -0.67 10.96 8.81
N LYS A 306 0.44 10.30 8.48
CA LYS A 306 0.55 8.83 8.61
C LYS A 306 2.00 8.38 8.79
N ILE A 307 2.25 7.38 9.62
CA ILE A 307 3.54 6.67 9.65
C ILE A 307 3.59 5.57 8.58
N SER A 308 4.77 5.37 8.00
CA SER A 308 5.09 4.17 7.22
C SER A 308 6.56 3.79 7.40
N HIS A 309 7.01 2.73 6.75
CA HIS A 309 8.39 2.25 6.85
C HIS A 309 8.90 1.72 5.53
N THR A 310 10.22 1.77 5.37
CA THR A 310 10.98 1.21 4.26
C THR A 310 12.15 0.40 4.82
N ARG A 311 12.66 -0.56 4.05
CA ARG A 311 13.88 -1.31 4.32
C ARG A 311 15.03 -0.78 3.46
N PHE A 312 16.21 -0.64 4.07
CA PHE A 312 17.41 -0.16 3.41
C PHE A 312 18.65 -0.58 4.22
N GLY A 313 19.66 -1.18 3.57
CA GLY A 313 20.89 -1.61 4.23
C GLY A 313 20.68 -2.62 5.36
N GLY A 314 19.65 -3.47 5.23
CA GLY A 314 19.23 -4.42 6.28
C GLY A 314 18.50 -3.79 7.48
N GLN A 315 18.24 -2.48 7.49
CA GLN A 315 17.51 -1.80 8.56
C GLN A 315 16.10 -1.39 8.12
N VAL A 316 15.17 -1.31 9.08
CA VAL A 316 13.88 -0.64 8.91
C VAL A 316 14.04 0.84 9.27
N LEU A 317 13.60 1.74 8.38
CA LEU A 317 13.61 3.19 8.59
C LEU A 317 12.17 3.71 8.77
N LEU A 318 11.97 4.65 9.69
CA LEU A 318 10.68 5.32 9.88
C LEU A 318 10.46 6.34 8.76
N GLN A 319 9.23 6.42 8.28
CA GLN A 319 8.77 7.43 7.35
C GLN A 319 7.58 8.21 7.92
N LEU A 320 7.65 9.54 7.81
CA LEU A 320 6.58 10.46 8.18
C LEU A 320 5.91 10.96 6.90
N ASN A 321 4.60 10.73 6.76
CA ASN A 321 3.82 11.13 5.59
C ASN A 321 2.90 12.30 5.97
N TYR A 322 2.87 13.29 5.09
CA TYR A 322 2.15 14.56 5.25
C TYR A 322 1.27 14.75 4.02
N ILE A 323 -0.03 14.52 4.17
CA ILE A 323 -0.98 14.44 3.07
C ILE A 323 -1.95 15.63 3.12
N VAL A 324 -2.02 16.38 2.02
CA VAL A 324 -2.99 17.47 1.82
C VAL A 324 -3.89 17.18 0.63
N TRP A 325 -5.06 17.82 0.60
CA TRP A 325 -6.05 17.64 -0.46
C TRP A 325 -6.65 18.97 -0.91
N PHE A 326 -7.01 19.01 -2.20
CA PHE A 326 -7.56 20.14 -2.94
C PHE A 326 -8.91 19.73 -3.58
N PRO A 327 -9.88 20.66 -3.79
CA PRO A 327 -11.19 20.30 -4.33
C PRO A 327 -11.22 19.63 -5.71
N ALA A 328 -10.30 19.99 -6.62
CA ALA A 328 -10.18 19.42 -7.96
C ALA A 328 -8.84 19.78 -8.61
N ARG A 329 -8.41 19.01 -9.62
CA ARG A 329 -7.52 19.52 -10.66
C ARG A 329 -8.40 20.06 -11.79
N PRO A 330 -8.59 21.38 -11.96
CA PRO A 330 -9.41 21.91 -13.05
C PRO A 330 -8.79 21.65 -14.43
N GLY A 331 -9.46 22.14 -15.49
CA GLY A 331 -9.00 22.06 -16.87
C GLY A 331 -9.88 21.19 -17.78
N ASN A 332 -9.52 21.15 -19.07
CA ASN A 332 -10.21 20.39 -20.12
C ASN A 332 -9.30 19.29 -20.73
N ASP A 333 -8.22 18.92 -20.02
CA ASP A 333 -7.28 17.87 -20.45
C ASP A 333 -7.66 16.49 -19.87
N ILE A 334 -6.86 15.46 -20.17
CA ILE A 334 -7.14 14.09 -19.73
C ILE A 334 -6.87 13.84 -18.24
N TYR A 335 -6.21 14.77 -17.55
CA TYR A 335 -5.79 14.69 -16.15
C TYR A 335 -6.71 15.50 -15.21
N ALA A 336 -7.60 16.33 -15.74
CA ALA A 336 -8.56 17.14 -14.98
C ALA A 336 -9.68 16.29 -14.34
N GLY A 337 -10.13 16.67 -13.14
CA GLY A 337 -11.18 15.96 -12.40
C GLY A 337 -11.29 16.36 -10.92
N ARG A 338 -12.33 15.85 -10.24
CA ARG A 338 -12.62 16.13 -8.82
C ARG A 338 -11.60 15.49 -7.88
N LEU A 339 -11.35 16.17 -6.76
CA LEU A 339 -10.23 15.99 -5.84
C LEU A 339 -8.86 16.05 -6.52
N ASP A 340 -7.92 16.66 -5.82
CA ASP A 340 -6.49 16.49 -6.05
C ASP A 340 -5.76 16.47 -4.70
N GLY A 341 -4.46 16.20 -4.66
CA GLY A 341 -3.72 16.21 -3.40
C GLY A 341 -2.30 15.68 -3.50
N ILE A 342 -1.48 16.07 -2.53
CA ILE A 342 -0.06 15.74 -2.45
C ILE A 342 0.19 14.94 -1.17
N ASN A 343 0.97 13.87 -1.29
CA ASN A 343 1.59 13.18 -0.16
C ASN A 343 3.09 13.48 -0.18
N TRP A 344 3.54 14.25 0.80
CA TRP A 344 4.95 14.55 1.06
C TRP A 344 5.48 13.61 2.14
N ARG A 345 6.56 12.88 1.86
CA ARG A 345 7.15 11.88 2.75
C ARG A 345 8.57 12.24 3.14
N VAL A 346 8.89 11.99 4.41
CA VAL A 346 10.23 12.16 5.01
C VAL A 346 10.70 10.79 5.49
N THR A 347 11.83 10.28 4.99
CA THR A 347 12.46 9.05 5.49
C THR A 347 13.61 9.41 6.43
N LEU A 348 13.53 8.96 7.69
CA LEU A 348 14.51 9.26 8.73
C LEU A 348 15.58 8.16 8.85
N GLY A 349 16.85 8.56 8.85
CA GLY A 349 17.98 7.68 9.10
C GLY A 349 18.14 7.29 10.58
N PRO A 350 18.93 6.24 10.89
CA PRO A 350 19.26 5.85 12.26
C PRO A 350 20.11 6.89 13.01
N ASP A 351 20.72 7.83 12.28
CA ASP A 351 21.42 9.03 12.78
C ASP A 351 20.47 10.18 13.17
N GLY A 352 19.18 10.05 12.85
CA GLY A 352 18.15 11.06 13.08
C GLY A 352 18.16 12.22 12.08
N GLU A 353 18.91 12.12 10.97
CA GLU A 353 18.80 13.04 9.84
C GLU A 353 17.84 12.48 8.78
N PRO A 354 17.08 13.34 8.05
CA PRO A 354 16.36 12.91 6.86
C PRO A 354 17.32 12.41 5.78
N TRP A 355 17.16 11.16 5.36
CA TRP A 355 17.97 10.56 4.29
C TRP A 355 17.37 10.84 2.91
N LEU A 356 16.04 10.77 2.81
CA LEU A 356 15.26 11.06 1.60
C LEU A 356 14.01 11.87 1.98
N PHE A 357 13.66 12.83 1.13
CA PHE A 357 12.28 13.30 1.01
C PHE A 357 11.74 12.87 -0.35
N ASP A 358 10.48 12.49 -0.44
CA ASP A 358 9.84 12.10 -1.70
C ASP A 358 8.36 12.48 -1.73
N ALA A 359 7.80 12.66 -2.92
CA ALA A 359 6.44 13.16 -3.11
C ALA A 359 5.71 12.43 -4.22
N ILE A 360 4.41 12.18 -4.02
CA ILE A 360 3.46 11.77 -5.07
C ILE A 360 2.22 12.64 -5.00
N HIS A 361 1.45 12.66 -6.09
CA HIS A 361 0.03 12.99 -5.99
C HIS A 361 -0.75 11.82 -5.36
N ASN A 362 -1.89 12.10 -4.73
CA ASN A 362 -2.69 11.11 -3.99
C ASN A 362 -3.34 10.03 -4.90
N CYS A 363 -3.26 10.20 -6.22
CA CYS A 363 -3.57 9.19 -7.24
C CYS A 363 -2.43 8.19 -7.53
N GLY A 364 -1.22 8.43 -6.99
CA GLY A 364 0.00 7.63 -7.21
C GLY A 364 0.94 8.18 -8.29
N CYS A 365 0.52 9.22 -9.01
CA CYS A 365 1.29 9.79 -10.13
C CYS A 365 2.37 10.78 -9.66
N TYR A 366 3.24 11.17 -10.61
CA TYR A 366 4.20 12.25 -10.48
C TYR A 366 5.25 12.08 -9.36
N HIS A 367 5.79 10.86 -9.21
CA HIS A 367 6.73 10.53 -8.13
C HIS A 367 8.07 11.29 -8.25
N GLN A 368 8.28 12.28 -7.39
CA GLN A 368 9.49 13.09 -7.27
C GLN A 368 10.33 12.67 -6.06
N PHE A 369 11.65 12.69 -6.21
CA PHE A 369 12.61 12.32 -5.16
C PHE A 369 13.61 13.44 -4.89
N PHE A 370 13.84 13.73 -3.62
CA PHE A 370 14.73 14.77 -3.12
C PHE A 370 15.73 14.12 -2.14
N PRO A 371 16.82 13.53 -2.64
CA PRO A 371 17.81 12.89 -1.78
C PRO A 371 18.59 13.93 -0.96
N SER A 372 18.93 13.58 0.28
CA SER A 372 19.92 14.29 1.08
C SER A 372 21.34 13.89 0.68
N ARG A 373 22.35 14.45 1.35
CA ARG A 373 23.76 14.02 1.25
C ARG A 373 24.01 12.52 1.50
N HIS A 374 23.10 11.82 2.19
CA HIS A 374 23.27 10.42 2.59
C HIS A 374 22.97 9.41 1.48
N LEU A 375 22.27 9.82 0.42
CA LEU A 375 21.82 8.94 -0.66
C LEU A 375 22.21 9.52 -2.02
N ARG A 376 22.67 8.65 -2.92
CA ARG A 376 22.82 8.97 -4.33
C ARG A 376 22.05 7.97 -5.18
N LEU A 377 21.66 8.39 -6.39
CA LEU A 377 21.00 7.49 -7.33
C LEU A 377 21.97 6.37 -7.74
N ARG A 378 21.47 5.14 -7.81
CA ARG A 378 22.26 3.99 -8.29
C ARG A 378 22.67 4.17 -9.75
N SER A 379 23.85 3.66 -10.10
CA SER A 379 24.38 3.66 -11.48
C SER A 379 23.95 2.45 -12.31
N ASP A 380 23.41 1.40 -11.69
CA ASP A 380 23.02 0.12 -12.30
C ASP A 380 21.51 -0.02 -12.61
N LEU A 381 20.78 1.10 -12.64
CA LEU A 381 19.33 1.10 -12.88
C LEU A 381 18.94 0.58 -14.28
N PRO A 382 17.79 -0.12 -14.43
CA PRO A 382 17.43 -0.73 -15.70
C PRO A 382 17.17 0.29 -16.82
N GLY A 383 17.89 0.17 -17.94
CA GLY A 383 17.76 1.08 -19.08
C GLY A 383 16.53 0.86 -19.99
N SER A 384 15.68 -0.13 -19.72
CA SER A 384 14.50 -0.43 -20.56
C SER A 384 13.35 -1.00 -19.74
N TYR A 385 12.10 -0.74 -20.18
CA TYR A 385 10.85 -1.10 -19.49
C TYR A 385 10.80 -0.75 -18.00
N PHE A 386 11.51 0.32 -17.63
CA PHE A 386 11.61 0.90 -16.31
C PHE A 386 11.41 2.41 -16.41
N GLU A 387 10.76 2.98 -15.40
CA GLU A 387 10.51 4.42 -15.30
C GLU A 387 11.57 5.07 -14.41
N PRO A 388 12.52 5.84 -14.97
CA PRO A 388 13.59 6.44 -14.20
C PRO A 388 13.01 7.37 -13.13
N PRO A 389 13.52 7.39 -11.88
CA PRO A 389 13.01 8.29 -10.86
C PRO A 389 13.31 9.75 -11.22
N LEU A 390 12.35 10.65 -10.94
CA LEU A 390 12.53 12.07 -11.15
C LEU A 390 13.20 12.71 -9.94
N LEU A 391 14.45 13.11 -10.09
CA LEU A 391 15.18 13.95 -9.15
C LEU A 391 15.24 15.38 -9.75
N PRO A 392 14.38 16.32 -9.33
CA PRO A 392 14.36 17.67 -9.89
C PRO A 392 15.34 18.61 -9.17
N GLN A 393 15.64 18.36 -7.89
CA GLN A 393 16.68 19.01 -7.08
C GLN A 393 17.12 18.07 -5.93
N PRO A 394 18.29 18.28 -5.30
CA PRO A 394 18.58 17.69 -3.99
C PRO A 394 17.70 18.30 -2.89
N ALA A 395 17.59 17.61 -1.75
CA ALA A 395 16.94 18.15 -0.56
C ALA A 395 17.72 19.34 0.03
N PRO A 396 17.07 20.46 0.42
CA PRO A 396 17.75 21.54 1.11
C PRO A 396 18.29 21.12 2.48
N GLY A 397 19.48 21.60 2.84
CA GLY A 397 20.20 21.21 4.06
C GLY A 397 19.70 21.86 5.37
N GLN A 398 18.55 22.53 5.38
CA GLN A 398 18.02 23.29 6.53
C GLN A 398 16.50 23.11 6.64
N ARG A 399 15.93 23.48 7.81
CA ARG A 399 14.51 23.38 8.15
C ARG A 399 13.99 24.70 8.75
N PRO A 400 12.68 25.01 8.69
CA PRO A 400 11.63 24.24 8.02
C PRO A 400 11.76 24.31 6.49
N LEU A 401 11.31 23.24 5.82
CA LEU A 401 11.19 23.22 4.37
C LEU A 401 9.89 23.92 3.94
N VAL A 402 9.92 24.57 2.78
CA VAL A 402 8.75 25.13 2.11
C VAL A 402 8.56 24.39 0.79
N LEU A 403 7.34 23.90 0.57
CA LEU A 403 6.91 23.30 -0.69
C LEU A 403 6.16 24.37 -1.49
N ARG A 404 6.80 24.91 -2.53
CA ARG A 404 6.16 25.85 -3.46
C ARG A 404 5.39 25.04 -4.51
N ILE A 405 4.08 25.22 -4.54
CA ILE A 405 3.11 24.43 -5.30
C ILE A 405 2.38 25.33 -6.30
N ALA A 406 2.27 24.87 -7.54
CA ALA A 406 1.57 25.55 -8.62
C ALA A 406 0.04 25.51 -8.44
N HIS A 407 -0.63 26.62 -8.77
CA HIS A 407 -2.07 26.65 -8.99
C HIS A 407 -2.48 25.63 -10.08
N HIS A 408 -3.75 25.21 -10.09
CA HIS A 408 -4.42 24.33 -11.06
C HIS A 408 -3.85 22.89 -11.18
N THR A 409 -2.53 22.71 -11.18
CA THR A 409 -1.85 21.41 -11.36
C THR A 409 -1.35 20.79 -10.06
N HIS A 410 -1.26 21.55 -8.98
CA HIS A 410 -0.69 21.13 -7.68
C HIS A 410 0.68 20.45 -7.79
N PHE A 411 1.48 20.79 -8.81
CA PHE A 411 2.85 20.34 -8.92
C PHE A 411 3.74 21.16 -7.99
N ILE A 412 4.61 20.49 -7.24
CA ILE A 412 5.72 21.16 -6.55
C ILE A 412 6.64 21.73 -7.63
N GLN A 413 6.89 23.04 -7.58
CA GLN A 413 7.77 23.79 -8.47
C GLN A 413 9.17 24.00 -7.88
N ARG A 414 9.26 24.05 -6.55
CA ARG A 414 10.51 24.19 -5.78
C ARG A 414 10.34 23.68 -4.35
N VAL A 415 11.39 23.07 -3.80
CA VAL A 415 11.54 22.82 -2.36
C VAL A 415 12.66 23.74 -1.85
N TYR A 416 12.33 24.66 -0.95
CA TYR A 416 13.28 25.62 -0.39
C TYR A 416 13.18 25.68 1.14
N PHE A 417 13.88 26.61 1.79
CA PHE A 417 13.88 26.80 3.25
C PHE A 417 13.91 28.28 3.60
N THR A 418 13.22 28.69 4.66
CA THR A 418 13.22 30.09 5.10
C THR A 418 14.37 30.36 6.07
N GLN A 419 15.47 30.93 5.59
CA GLN A 419 16.47 31.53 6.49
C GLN A 419 15.93 32.81 7.14
N ARG A 420 16.26 32.99 8.43
CA ARG A 420 16.20 34.29 9.09
C ARG A 420 17.48 35.08 8.79
N GLY A 421 17.73 35.36 7.51
CA GLY A 421 18.78 36.27 7.02
C GLY A 421 19.72 35.75 5.93
N GLY A 422 19.50 36.18 4.68
CA GLY A 422 20.58 36.65 3.81
C GLY A 422 21.52 35.63 3.13
N HIS A 423 20.99 34.60 2.47
CA HIS A 423 21.71 33.87 1.41
C HIS A 423 21.05 34.06 0.02
N GLU A 424 21.65 33.59 -1.07
CA GLU A 424 21.09 33.74 -2.44
C GLU A 424 19.75 32.99 -2.67
N ASP A 425 19.45 31.94 -1.90
CA ASP A 425 18.13 31.28 -1.85
C ASP A 425 17.14 31.98 -0.87
N SER A 426 17.47 33.18 -0.38
CA SER A 426 16.53 33.96 0.46
C SER A 426 15.23 34.22 -0.29
N PRO A 427 14.07 34.07 0.38
CA PRO A 427 12.81 34.51 -0.21
C PRO A 427 12.77 36.04 -0.38
N PRO A 428 11.89 36.56 -1.26
CA PRO A 428 11.69 38.00 -1.43
C PRO A 428 11.21 38.69 -0.15
N GLU A 429 11.29 40.03 -0.14
CA GLU A 429 10.96 40.88 1.02
C GLU A 429 9.59 40.54 1.61
N SER A 430 9.57 40.20 2.91
CA SER A 430 8.38 39.83 3.68
C SER A 430 7.46 38.79 3.01
N LEU A 431 7.87 37.51 3.05
CA LEU A 431 6.92 36.40 2.82
C LEU A 431 5.66 36.57 3.68
N PRO A 432 4.46 36.23 3.16
CA PRO A 432 3.24 36.15 3.95
C PRO A 432 3.42 35.29 5.21
N ALA A 433 2.79 35.71 6.30
CA ALA A 433 2.70 34.91 7.51
C ALA A 433 1.97 33.59 7.20
N ALA A 434 2.50 32.48 7.70
CA ALA A 434 1.86 31.19 7.49
C ALA A 434 0.57 31.09 8.33
N GLN A 435 -0.53 30.76 7.67
CA GLN A 435 -1.80 30.43 8.29
C GLN A 435 -1.68 29.09 9.03
N ALA A 436 -2.45 28.93 10.10
CA ALA A 436 -2.56 27.66 10.79
C ALA A 436 -3.20 26.59 9.89
N ILE A 437 -2.64 25.39 9.88
CA ILE A 437 -3.33 24.18 9.40
C ILE A 437 -3.63 23.28 10.59
N ALA A 438 -4.87 22.79 10.67
CA ALA A 438 -5.22 21.73 11.61
C ALA A 438 -4.61 20.40 11.13
N TRP A 439 -4.54 19.39 11.98
CA TRP A 439 -4.09 18.06 11.56
C TRP A 439 -5.04 16.96 12.03
N GLU A 440 -5.05 15.86 11.29
CA GLU A 440 -5.84 14.66 11.54
C GLU A 440 -4.98 13.43 11.23
N GLU A 441 -5.30 12.28 11.82
CA GLU A 441 -4.72 11.02 11.35
C GLU A 441 -5.36 10.61 10.01
N TYR A 442 -4.54 10.19 9.03
CA TYR A 442 -5.03 9.76 7.72
C TYR A 442 -6.09 8.65 7.80
N ASP A 443 -6.02 7.82 8.84
CA ASP A 443 -6.95 6.71 9.03
C ASP A 443 -8.37 7.17 9.42
N ALA A 444 -8.57 8.44 9.79
CA ALA A 444 -9.90 9.04 9.88
C ALA A 444 -10.65 9.00 8.53
N LEU A 445 -9.93 9.09 7.41
CA LEU A 445 -10.50 9.01 6.05
C LEU A 445 -11.12 7.63 5.74
N ARG A 446 -10.74 6.58 6.47
CA ARG A 446 -11.25 5.20 6.28
C ARG A 446 -12.64 4.99 6.88
N SER A 447 -13.14 5.95 7.66
CA SER A 447 -14.47 5.90 8.28
C SER A 447 -14.87 7.32 8.74
N LEU A 448 -15.24 8.16 7.78
CA LEU A 448 -15.70 9.54 8.00
C LEU A 448 -17.13 9.56 8.58
N PRO A 449 -17.47 10.48 9.49
CA PRO A 449 -18.83 10.61 10.01
C PRO A 449 -19.80 11.14 8.94
N VAL A 450 -21.01 10.56 8.89
CA VAL A 450 -22.12 10.97 8.01
C VAL A 450 -23.43 11.03 8.79
N GLU A 451 -24.50 11.55 8.20
CA GLU A 451 -25.84 11.43 8.80
C GLU A 451 -26.22 9.95 8.94
N GLY A 452 -26.54 9.53 10.16
CA GLY A 452 -26.94 8.14 10.47
C GLY A 452 -25.81 7.11 10.64
N GLY A 453 -24.54 7.46 10.44
CA GLY A 453 -23.45 6.47 10.57
C GLY A 453 -22.06 6.97 10.17
N TYR A 454 -21.27 6.08 9.53
CA TYR A 454 -19.94 6.37 8.99
C TYR A 454 -19.80 5.84 7.56
N HIS A 455 -18.89 6.43 6.78
CA HIS A 455 -18.58 6.00 5.42
C HIS A 455 -17.07 6.06 5.16
N SER A 456 -16.51 5.04 4.49
CA SER A 456 -15.12 5.10 4.01
C SER A 456 -15.01 6.09 2.86
N LEU A 457 -13.97 6.93 2.83
CA LEU A 457 -13.64 7.71 1.63
C LEU A 457 -13.24 6.80 0.45
N PHE A 458 -12.74 5.61 0.75
CA PHE A 458 -12.19 4.66 -0.21
C PHE A 458 -13.16 3.51 -0.45
N GLY A 459 -13.58 3.34 -1.70
CA GLY A 459 -14.41 2.23 -2.19
C GLY A 459 -13.58 1.08 -2.78
N GLU A 460 -14.12 0.37 -3.78
CA GLU A 460 -13.53 -0.86 -4.31
C GLU A 460 -12.09 -0.64 -4.82
N TYR A 461 -11.21 -1.60 -4.54
CA TYR A 461 -9.76 -1.53 -4.81
C TYR A 461 -9.04 -0.37 -4.09
N GLY A 462 -9.69 0.32 -3.16
CA GLY A 462 -9.14 1.49 -2.46
C GLY A 462 -9.02 2.71 -3.37
N LEU A 463 -9.96 2.90 -4.30
CA LEU A 463 -10.15 4.12 -5.08
C LEU A 463 -11.13 5.07 -4.37
N ILE A 464 -11.07 6.37 -4.65
CA ILE A 464 -12.12 7.32 -4.25
C ILE A 464 -13.07 7.53 -5.44
N ASP A 465 -14.34 7.18 -5.26
CA ASP A 465 -15.34 7.27 -6.32
C ASP A 465 -15.66 8.72 -6.72
N GLY A 466 -15.85 8.94 -8.02
CA GLY A 466 -16.08 10.27 -8.59
C GLY A 466 -14.81 11.11 -8.77
N THR A 467 -13.62 10.54 -8.54
CA THR A 467 -12.32 11.21 -8.77
C THR A 467 -11.60 10.75 -10.04
N GLU A 468 -12.18 9.82 -10.81
CA GLU A 468 -11.46 9.21 -11.92
C GLU A 468 -11.17 10.19 -13.06
N ARG A 469 -10.03 9.97 -13.74
CA ARG A 469 -9.55 10.85 -14.81
C ARG A 469 -9.75 10.23 -16.19
N SER A 470 -9.94 11.07 -17.22
CA SER A 470 -10.13 10.62 -18.60
C SER A 470 -8.93 9.84 -19.16
N GLU A 471 -7.73 10.07 -18.63
CA GLU A 471 -6.54 9.25 -18.94
C GLU A 471 -6.72 7.75 -18.69
N ARG A 472 -7.71 7.32 -17.86
CA ARG A 472 -8.00 5.90 -17.66
C ARG A 472 -8.34 5.15 -18.93
N PHE A 473 -8.92 5.83 -19.93
CA PHE A 473 -9.26 5.23 -21.22
C PHE A 473 -8.05 5.09 -22.17
N ILE A 474 -6.92 5.74 -21.84
CA ILE A 474 -5.70 5.77 -22.65
C ILE A 474 -4.56 4.97 -21.98
N LEU A 475 -4.42 5.06 -20.66
CA LEU A 475 -3.29 4.49 -19.90
C LEU A 475 -3.58 3.13 -19.24
N TRP A 476 -4.80 2.57 -19.39
CA TRP A 476 -5.09 1.19 -18.96
C TRP A 476 -4.14 0.11 -19.52
N PRO A 477 -3.49 0.23 -20.71
CA PRO A 477 -2.48 -0.72 -21.17
C PRO A 477 -1.26 -0.85 -20.24
N MET A 478 -1.03 0.14 -19.37
CA MET A 478 0.02 0.11 -18.35
C MET A 478 -0.39 -0.75 -17.14
N GLY A 479 -1.61 -1.30 -17.12
CA GLY A 479 -2.12 -2.24 -16.11
C GLY A 479 -2.62 -1.61 -14.81
N ILE A 480 -2.47 -0.30 -14.62
CA ILE A 480 -2.98 0.40 -13.43
C ILE A 480 -4.50 0.50 -13.51
N ARG A 481 -5.21 0.19 -12.42
CA ARG A 481 -6.67 0.41 -12.31
C ARG A 481 -6.98 1.89 -12.15
N SER A 482 -7.82 2.42 -13.05
CA SER A 482 -8.26 3.82 -13.09
C SER A 482 -7.10 4.82 -12.85
N PRO A 483 -6.17 4.98 -13.80
CA PRO A 483 -5.18 6.05 -13.80
C PRO A 483 -5.77 7.40 -13.38
N GLY A 484 -5.02 8.16 -12.58
CA GLY A 484 -5.41 9.47 -12.08
C GLY A 484 -6.50 9.49 -11.01
N ALA A 485 -7.26 8.41 -10.80
CA ALA A 485 -8.17 8.30 -9.66
C ALA A 485 -7.40 8.30 -8.34
N MET A 486 -7.94 9.00 -7.34
CA MET A 486 -7.34 9.15 -6.02
C MET A 486 -7.43 7.85 -5.22
N ARG A 487 -6.46 7.57 -4.34
CA ARG A 487 -6.30 6.25 -3.73
C ARG A 487 -6.06 6.24 -2.22
N GLN A 488 -6.44 5.13 -1.60
CA GLN A 488 -6.04 4.75 -0.26
C GLN A 488 -4.53 4.47 -0.19
N TRP A 489 -3.91 4.74 0.96
CA TRP A 489 -2.57 4.26 1.31
C TRP A 489 -2.40 2.77 1.01
N GLY A 490 -1.25 2.36 0.49
CA GLY A 490 -0.96 0.96 0.11
C GLY A 490 -1.52 0.53 -1.25
N ARG A 491 -2.12 1.46 -2.02
CA ARG A 491 -2.70 1.20 -3.36
C ARG A 491 -2.03 2.02 -4.48
N HIS A 492 -1.01 2.82 -4.13
CA HIS A 492 -0.30 3.74 -5.02
C HIS A 492 0.73 3.01 -5.89
N ALA A 493 0.33 2.63 -7.10
CA ALA A 493 1.26 2.27 -8.18
C ALA A 493 1.92 3.56 -8.72
N THR A 494 3.25 3.68 -8.61
CA THR A 494 3.99 4.93 -8.90
C THR A 494 4.91 4.86 -10.13
N ALA A 495 4.64 3.91 -11.03
CA ALA A 495 5.26 3.86 -12.35
C ALA A 495 4.28 3.30 -13.39
N PHE A 496 4.10 3.97 -14.52
CA PHE A 496 3.41 3.39 -15.67
C PHE A 496 4.29 2.36 -16.38
N VAL A 497 5.61 2.60 -16.41
CA VAL A 497 6.58 1.74 -17.10
C VAL A 497 7.43 0.97 -16.08
N GLY A 498 7.35 -0.36 -16.11
CA GLY A 498 7.89 -1.25 -15.06
C GLY A 498 6.82 -1.61 -14.03
N ARG A 499 7.20 -1.86 -12.77
CA ARG A 499 6.27 -1.96 -11.62
C ARG A 499 6.94 -1.30 -10.41
N ARG A 500 6.24 -0.42 -9.70
CA ARG A 500 6.73 0.31 -8.51
C ARG A 500 5.55 0.73 -7.64
N HIS A 501 5.66 0.64 -6.31
CA HIS A 501 4.62 1.11 -5.37
C HIS A 501 5.21 2.11 -4.38
N PHE A 502 4.39 3.02 -3.86
CA PHE A 502 4.85 4.01 -2.89
C PHE A 502 5.23 3.37 -1.53
N ASP A 503 4.52 2.31 -1.15
CA ASP A 503 4.71 1.52 0.07
C ASP A 503 5.59 0.27 -0.13
N ASP A 504 6.26 0.13 -1.28
CA ASP A 504 7.20 -0.99 -1.49
C ASP A 504 8.36 -0.87 -0.48
N PRO A 505 8.61 -1.89 0.39
CA PRO A 505 9.63 -1.81 1.41
C PRO A 505 11.03 -1.59 0.82
N PHE A 506 11.32 -2.09 -0.38
CA PHE A 506 12.63 -1.97 -1.01
C PHE A 506 12.68 -0.84 -2.04
N LEU A 507 11.68 0.06 -2.04
CA LEU A 507 11.62 1.21 -2.95
C LEU A 507 12.92 2.02 -2.95
N ILE A 508 13.42 2.42 -1.78
CA ILE A 508 14.63 3.24 -1.69
C ILE A 508 15.87 2.42 -2.10
N GLU A 509 16.00 1.18 -1.62
CA GLU A 509 17.15 0.30 -1.88
C GLU A 509 17.28 -0.13 -3.35
N SER A 510 16.16 -0.18 -4.08
CA SER A 510 16.11 -0.43 -5.52
C SER A 510 16.46 0.77 -6.40
N LEU A 511 16.46 1.99 -5.84
CA LEU A 511 16.68 3.25 -6.58
C LEU A 511 17.96 3.98 -6.16
N PHE A 512 18.32 3.90 -4.88
CA PHE A 512 19.40 4.65 -4.25
C PHE A 512 20.42 3.74 -3.58
N GLU A 513 21.64 4.23 -3.47
CA GLU A 513 22.70 3.65 -2.64
C GLU A 513 23.23 4.69 -1.64
N ARG A 514 23.80 4.21 -0.54
CA ARG A 514 24.33 5.08 0.51
C ARG A 514 25.60 5.78 0.05
N VAL A 515 25.70 7.07 0.33
CA VAL A 515 26.96 7.82 0.27
C VAL A 515 27.75 7.55 1.56
N PRO A 516 29.05 7.18 1.48
CA PRO A 516 29.91 6.97 2.65
C PRO A 516 30.08 8.21 3.53
#